data_AF-A0A522MWC6-F1
#
_entry.id   AF-A0A522MWC6-F1
#
_cell.length_a   1.000
_cell.length_b   1.000
_cell.length_c   1.000
_cell.angle_alpha   90.00
_cell.angle_beta   90.00
_cell.angle_gamma   90.00
#
_symmetry.space_group_name_H-M   'P 1'
#
loop_
_entity.id
_entity.type
_entity.pdbx_description
1 polymer ?
#
loop_
_entity_poly.entity_id
_entity_poly.type
_entity_poly.pdbx_seq_one_letter_code
_entity_poly.pdbx_strand_id
1 'polypeptide(L)' 'MNGQALAAVVIFGGALLIIFGLLYREAVHAYQRGELDFDGIRLLRWAVAGQLVIYLLLAVTAFLT' A
#
# COMPACT_ATOMS: atom_id res chain seq x y z
N MET A 1 -19.56 5.08 -17.77
CA MET A 1 -19.66 3.66 -17.39
C MET A 1 -18.61 3.39 -16.32
N ASN A 2 -18.99 2.67 -15.26
CA ASN A 2 -18.18 2.19 -14.11
C ASN A 2 -17.51 3.20 -13.15
N GLY A 3 -18.07 4.40 -12.99
CA GLY A 3 -17.61 5.37 -11.98
C GLY A 3 -17.66 4.87 -10.52
N GLN A 4 -18.59 3.97 -10.19
CA GLN A 4 -18.68 3.36 -8.86
C GLN A 4 -17.54 2.36 -8.58
N ALA A 5 -17.13 1.57 -9.59
CA ALA A 5 -16.02 0.64 -9.46
C ALA A 5 -14.68 1.39 -9.29
N LEU A 6 -14.48 2.45 -10.08
CA LEU A 6 -13.34 3.35 -9.94
C LEU A 6 -13.30 4.03 -8.57
N ALA A 7 -14.44 4.55 -8.09
CA ALA A 7 -14.52 5.15 -6.76
C ALA A 7 -14.20 4.14 -5.64
N ALA A 8 -14.69 2.90 -5.75
CA ALA A 8 -14.37 1.84 -4.80
C ALA A 8 -12.87 1.52 -4.78
N VAL A 9 -12.23 1.38 -5.96
CA VAL A 9 -10.78 1.13 -6.05
C VAL A 9 -9.97 2.28 -5.43
N VAL A 10 -10.37 3.54 -5.67
CA VAL A 10 -9.69 4.70 -5.10
C VAL A 10 -9.86 4.76 -3.58
N ILE A 11 -11.07 4.51 -3.06
CA ILE A 11 -11.34 4.54 -1.61
C ILE A 11 -10.59 3.41 -0.90
N PHE A 12 -10.73 2.16 -1.37
CA PHE A 12 -10.04 1.01 -0.78
C PHE A 12 -8.52 1.11 -0.93
N GLY A 13 -8.06 1.47 -2.12
CA GLY A 13 -6.65 1.72 -2.44
C GLY A 13 -6.04 2.78 -1.55
N GLY A 14 -6.71 3.94 -1.44
CA GLY A 14 -6.27 5.06 -0.61
C GLY A 14 -6.25 4.72 0.87
N ALA A 15 -7.31 4.10 1.40
CA ALA A 15 -7.37 3.70 2.80
C ALA A 15 -6.23 2.73 3.17
N LEU A 16 -5.98 1.72 2.34
CA LEU A 16 -4.90 0.77 2.57
C LEU A 16 -3.51 1.41 2.40
N LEU A 17 -3.33 2.33 1.46
CA LEU A 17 -2.11 3.13 1.32
C LEU A 17 -1.81 3.97 2.57
N ILE A 18 -2.84 4.55 3.18
CA ILE A 18 -2.69 5.32 4.44
C ILE A 18 -2.25 4.39 5.57
N ILE A 19 -2.88 3.22 5.71
CA ILE A 19 -2.53 2.24 6.75
C ILE A 19 -1.08 1.76 6.57
N PHE A 20 -0.70 1.37 5.35
CA PHE A 20 0.66 0.93 5.05
C PHE A 20 1.69 2.05 5.18
N GLY A 21 1.33 3.29 4.81
CA GLY A 21 2.18 4.46 4.98
C GLY A 21 2.45 4.76 6.46
N LEU A 22 1.43 4.64 7.32
CA LEU A 22 1.59 4.77 8.76
C LEU A 22 2.47 3.67 9.34
N LEU A 23 2.25 2.41 8.95
CA LEU A 23 3.10 1.28 9.35
C LEU A 23 4.55 1.46 8.89
N TYR A 24 4.76 1.95 7.67
CA TYR A 24 6.10 2.23 7.16
C TYR A 24 6.79 3.35 7.93
N ARG A 25 6.05 4.41 8.25
CA ARG A 25 6.58 5.52 9.06
C ARG A 25 6.98 5.04 10.47
N GLU A 26 6.13 4.25 11.12
CA GLU A 26 6.43 3.62 12.42
C GLU A 26 7.66 2.70 12.33
N ALA A 27 7.74 1.85 11.31
CA ALA A 27 8.89 0.96 11.11
C ALA A 27 10.20 1.71 10.87
N VAL A 28 10.16 2.82 10.12
CA VAL A 28 11.32 3.71 9.94
C VAL A 28 11.70 4.38 11.26
N HIS A 29 10.73 4.83 12.06
CA HIS A 29 10.99 5.40 13.39
C HIS A 29 11.56 4.37 14.37
N ALA A 30 11.11 3.12 14.31
CA ALA A 30 11.64 2.02 15.13
C ALA A 30 13.07 1.63 14.70
N TYR A 31 13.35 1.62 13.40
CA TYR A 31 14.70 1.43 12.87
C TYR A 31 15.67 2.53 13.29
N GLN A 32 15.23 3.80 13.24
CA GLN A 32 16.04 4.92 13.72
C GLN A 32 16.34 4.85 15.23
N ARG A 33 15.45 4.20 16.00
CA ARG A 33 15.65 3.90 17.43
C ARG A 33 16.53 2.67 17.69
N GLY A 34 16.92 1.93 16.65
CA GLY A 34 17.70 0.69 16.76
C GLY A 34 16.90 -0.50 17.27
N GLU A 35 15.56 -0.39 17.33
CA GLU A 35 14.65 -1.44 17.80
C GLU A 35 14.28 -2.44 16.67
N LEU A 36 14.53 -2.06 15.41
CA LEU A 36 14.16 -2.84 14.24
C LEU A 36 15.37 -2.99 13.32
N ASP A 37 15.61 -4.20 12.82
CA ASP A 37 16.66 -4.48 11.84
C ASP A 37 16.22 -4.08 10.41
N PHE A 38 17.18 -3.82 9.54
CA PHE A 38 16.94 -3.34 8.17
C PHE A 38 16.09 -4.32 7.33
N ASP A 39 16.18 -5.61 7.64
CA ASP A 39 15.37 -6.65 7.01
C ASP A 39 13.87 -6.48 7.29
N GLY A 40 13.50 -5.96 8.47
CA GLY A 40 12.11 -5.64 8.80
C GLY A 40 11.54 -4.53 7.92
N ILE A 41 12.33 -3.47 7.66
CA ILE A 41 11.96 -2.42 6.70
C ILE A 41 11.86 -2.98 5.30
N ARG A 42 12.82 -3.82 4.89
CA ARG A 42 12.88 -4.38 3.54
C ARG A 42 11.66 -5.24 3.24
N LEU A 43 11.25 -6.10 4.19
CA LEU A 43 10.02 -6.90 4.08
C LEU A 43 8.79 -6.00 3.93
N LEU A 44 8.68 -4.96 4.76
CA LEU A 44 7.56 -4.01 4.72
C LEU A 44 7.51 -3.26 3.39
N ARG A 45 8.66 -2.86 2.85
CA ARG A 45 8.76 -2.21 1.53
C ARG A 45 8.29 -3.12 0.41
N TRP A 46 8.65 -4.41 0.45
CA TRP A 46 8.15 -5.40 -0.52
C TRP A 46 6.65 -5.64 -0.40
N ALA A 47 6.12 -5.68 0.83
CA ALA A 47 4.68 -5.79 1.06
C ALA A 47 3.92 -4.60 0.48
N VAL A 48 4.40 -3.36 0.70
CA VAL A 48 3.83 -2.15 0.11
C VAL A 48 3.89 -2.17 -1.41
N ALA A 49 5.03 -2.57 -1.98
CA ALA A 49 5.21 -2.65 -3.43
C ALA A 49 4.26 -3.69 -4.06
N GLY A 50 4.13 -4.88 -3.46
CA GLY A 50 3.19 -5.90 -3.91
C GLY A 50 1.74 -5.43 -3.84
N GLN A 51 1.36 -4.76 -2.75
CA GLN A 51 0.03 -4.18 -2.57
C GLN A 51 -0.29 -3.14 -3.64
N LEU A 52 0.65 -2.25 -3.96
CA LEU A 52 0.51 -1.24 -5.01
C LEU A 52 0.30 -1.87 -6.39
N VAL A 53 1.03 -2.94 -6.70
CA VAL A 53 0.87 -3.68 -7.97
C VAL A 53 -0.52 -4.30 -8.08
N ILE A 54 -1.02 -4.92 -7.01
CA ILE A 54 -2.38 -5.50 -6.98
C ILE A 54 -3.44 -4.41 -7.18
N TYR A 55 -3.28 -3.26 -6.53
CA TYR A 55 -4.20 -2.14 -6.71
C TYR A 55 -4.16 -1.55 -8.11
N LEU A 56 -2.97 -1.44 -8.70
CA LEU A 56 -2.82 -1.00 -10.08
C LEU A 56 -3.55 -1.96 -11.03
N LEU A 57 -3.38 -3.27 -10.84
CA LEU A 57 -4.08 -4.30 -11.60
C LEU A 57 -5.60 -4.16 -11.45
N LEU A 58 -6.11 -4.06 -10.22
CA LEU A 58 -7.54 -3.87 -9.94
C LEU A 58 -8.10 -2.59 -10.58
N ALA A 59 -7.34 -1.49 -10.53
CA ALA A 59 -7.72 -0.23 -11.17
C ALA A 59 -7.81 -0.38 -12.69
N VAL A 60 -6.83 -1.04 -13.31
CA VAL A 60 -6.82 -1.33 -14.75
C VAL A 60 -7.99 -2.24 -15.12
N THR A 61 -8.23 -3.31 -14.36
CA THR A 61 -9.37 -4.21 -14.61
C THR A 61 -10.71 -3.47 -14.46
N ALA A 62 -10.88 -2.67 -13.41
CA ALA A 62 -12.09 -1.88 -13.19
C ALA A 62 -12.32 -0.78 -14.24
N PHE A 63 -11.24 -0.30 -14.88
CA PHE A 63 -11.32 0.65 -15.99
C PHE A 63 -11.66 -0.03 -17.33
N LEU A 64 -11.15 -1.23 -17.56
CA LEU A 64 -11.36 -2.01 -18.78
C LEU A 64 -12.71 -2.74 -18.83
N THR A 65 -13.30 -3.00 -17.66
CA THR A 65 -14.64 -3.58 -17.51
C THR A 65 -15.67 -2.45 -17.50
#